data_AF-A0A6N9TPI3-F1
#
_entry.id   AF-A0A6N9TPI3-F1
#
_cell.length_a   1.000
_cell.length_b   1.000
_cell.length_c   1.000
_cell.angle_alpha   90.00
_cell.angle_beta   90.00
_cell.angle_gamma   90.00
#
_symmetry.space_group_name_H-M   'P 1'
#
loop_
_entity.id
_entity.type
_entity.pdbx_description
1 polymer ?
#
loop_
_entity_poly.entity_id
_entity_poly.type
_entity_poly.pdbx_seq_one_letter_code
_entity_poly.pdbx_strand_id
1 'polypeptide(L)'
;MKRHPGPRTTPLLLPWIAAALILAVAPAPAAEPPETLTLDLQAMCPDIPGLPANKKAVTDFSHRRHAEVYLPGNQAASGLAYRDDFTCAACHPGAASKAELLGADPCRRVEERLRGAGGPARFAAGYHKTCKGCHKAMKAAGKAAGPTKCAGCHGRKR
;
A
#
# COMPACT_ATOMS: atom_id res chain seq x y z
N MET A 1 13.01 -94.65 12.96
CA MET A 1 13.98 -93.53 12.83
C MET A 1 13.19 -92.27 12.51
N LYS A 2 12.83 -91.47 13.53
CA LYS A 2 13.42 -90.15 13.83
C LYS A 2 13.67 -89.28 12.59
N ARG A 3 12.86 -88.22 12.41
CA ARG A 3 13.29 -86.80 12.56
C ARG A 3 12.09 -85.86 12.41
N HIS A 4 12.10 -84.85 13.28
CA HIS A 4 11.08 -83.83 13.52
C HIS A 4 10.98 -82.80 12.39
N PRO A 5 9.81 -82.16 12.16
CA PRO A 5 9.72 -80.96 11.34
C PRO A 5 10.31 -79.75 12.08
N GLY A 6 11.18 -79.00 11.41
CA GLY A 6 11.85 -77.81 11.93
C GLY A 6 10.92 -76.60 12.12
N PRO A 7 11.36 -75.60 12.92
CA PRO A 7 10.54 -74.43 13.25
C PRO A 7 10.41 -73.48 12.04
N ARG A 8 9.17 -73.04 11.78
CA ARG A 8 8.87 -71.95 10.84
C ARG A 8 9.21 -70.63 11.51
N THR A 9 10.25 -69.96 11.06
CA THR A 9 10.59 -68.59 11.44
C THR A 9 9.74 -67.61 10.63
N THR A 10 8.79 -66.96 11.28
CA THR A 10 7.99 -65.87 10.71
C THR A 10 8.86 -64.60 10.70
N PRO A 11 9.11 -63.93 9.57
CA PRO A 11 9.82 -62.66 9.56
C PRO A 11 8.91 -61.55 10.09
N LEU A 12 9.34 -60.91 11.18
CA LEU A 12 8.74 -59.73 11.79
C LEU A 12 8.96 -58.52 10.87
N LEU A 13 7.93 -58.15 10.10
CA LEU A 13 7.90 -56.91 9.31
C LEU A 13 7.75 -55.71 10.25
N LEU A 14 8.87 -55.03 10.52
CA LEU A 14 8.86 -53.70 11.15
C LEU A 14 8.25 -52.68 10.15
N PRO A 15 7.19 -51.95 10.51
CA PRO A 15 6.69 -50.87 9.66
C PRO A 15 7.68 -49.70 9.68
N TRP A 16 8.17 -49.34 8.50
CA TRP A 16 8.90 -48.11 8.28
C TRP A 16 7.95 -46.92 8.51
N ILE A 17 8.02 -46.31 9.69
CA ILE A 17 7.36 -45.03 9.94
C ILE A 17 8.18 -43.96 9.21
N ALA A 18 7.78 -43.63 7.99
CA ALA A 18 8.26 -42.44 7.30
C ALA A 18 7.76 -41.21 8.06
N ALA A 19 8.61 -40.62 8.89
CA ALA A 19 8.33 -39.34 9.53
C ALA A 19 8.32 -38.25 8.43
N ALA A 20 7.13 -37.89 7.97
CA ALA A 20 6.92 -36.74 7.12
C ALA A 20 7.21 -35.47 7.93
N LEU A 21 8.40 -34.90 7.72
CA LEU A 21 8.81 -33.63 8.29
C LEU A 21 8.04 -32.51 7.57
N ILE A 22 6.89 -32.11 8.12
CA ILE A 22 6.14 -30.95 7.64
C ILE A 22 6.94 -29.71 8.04
N LEU A 23 7.71 -29.13 7.12
CA LEU A 23 8.25 -27.79 7.29
C LEU A 23 7.09 -26.80 7.31
N ALA A 24 6.74 -26.31 8.50
CA ALA A 24 5.85 -25.17 8.65
C ALA A 24 6.56 -23.92 8.07
N VAL A 25 6.21 -23.55 6.83
CA VAL A 25 6.55 -22.24 6.29
C VAL A 25 5.72 -21.22 7.04
N ALA A 26 6.35 -20.43 7.91
CA ALA A 26 5.69 -19.31 8.56
C ALA A 26 5.25 -18.30 7.48
N PRO A 27 4.00 -17.79 7.52
CA PRO A 27 3.57 -16.75 6.61
C PRO A 27 4.43 -15.50 6.84
N ALA A 28 4.90 -14.89 5.74
CA ALA A 28 5.60 -13.61 5.82
C ALA A 28 4.72 -12.55 6.48
N PRO A 29 5.28 -11.63 7.29
CA PRO A 29 4.51 -10.54 7.87
C PRO A 29 3.83 -9.74 6.75
N ALA A 30 2.56 -9.40 6.97
CA ALA A 30 1.82 -8.55 6.05
C ALA A 30 2.57 -7.22 5.89
N ALA A 31 2.75 -6.78 4.64
CA ALA A 31 3.35 -5.47 4.37
C ALA A 31 2.54 -4.38 5.08
N GLU A 32 3.21 -3.41 5.69
CA GLU A 32 2.55 -2.29 6.38
C GLU A 32 2.67 -1.01 5.55
N PRO A 33 1.71 -0.06 5.65
CA PRO A 33 1.81 1.22 4.98
C PRO A 33 3.01 1.99 5.53
N PRO A 34 3.77 2.71 4.67
CA PRO A 34 4.88 3.50 5.14
C PRO A 34 4.41 4.60 6.11
N GLU A 35 5.23 4.85 7.14
CA GLU A 35 5.04 5.96 8.09
C GLU A 35 5.08 7.30 7.37
N THR A 36 6.18 7.50 6.64
CA THR A 36 6.49 8.67 5.85
C THR A 36 7.00 8.24 4.49
N LEU A 37 6.82 9.07 3.48
CA LEU A 37 7.39 8.85 2.16
C LEU A 37 7.67 10.17 1.45
N THR A 38 8.60 10.13 0.50
CA THR A 38 8.78 11.21 -0.45
C THR A 38 7.83 10.99 -1.62
N LEU A 39 6.93 11.95 -1.87
CA LEU A 39 6.07 11.93 -3.05
C LEU A 39 6.90 12.39 -4.26
N ASP A 40 7.65 11.45 -4.80
CA ASP A 40 8.38 11.58 -6.06
C ASP A 40 8.09 10.42 -7.00
N LEU A 41 7.01 10.55 -7.78
CA LEU A 41 6.57 9.50 -8.69
C LEU A 41 7.57 9.25 -9.81
N GLN A 42 8.34 10.26 -10.23
CA GLN A 42 9.36 10.09 -11.25
C GLN A 42 10.53 9.26 -10.73
N ALA A 43 10.95 9.50 -9.48
CA ALA A 43 11.98 8.67 -8.86
C ALA A 43 11.48 7.26 -8.52
N MET A 44 10.23 7.12 -8.09
CA MET A 44 9.64 5.82 -7.73
C MET A 44 9.28 4.96 -8.95
N CYS A 45 8.87 5.56 -10.05
CA CYS A 45 8.39 4.87 -11.26
C CYS A 45 8.98 5.53 -12.52
N PRO A 46 10.30 5.39 -12.74
CA PRO A 46 11.02 6.10 -13.80
C PRO A 46 10.58 5.70 -15.22
N ASP A 47 10.03 4.50 -15.36
CA ASP A 47 9.71 3.92 -16.67
C ASP A 47 8.30 4.26 -17.18
N ILE A 48 7.50 5.03 -16.43
CA ILE A 48 6.14 5.40 -16.85
C ILE A 48 6.18 6.45 -17.97
N PRO A 49 5.72 6.13 -19.19
CA PRO A 49 5.72 7.09 -20.29
C PRO A 49 4.80 8.28 -19.99
N GLY A 50 5.30 9.49 -20.25
CA GLY A 50 4.51 10.72 -20.07
C GLY A 50 4.33 11.14 -18.60
N LEU A 51 4.98 10.49 -17.64
CA LEU A 51 4.98 10.96 -16.26
C LEU A 51 5.65 12.36 -16.19
N PRO A 52 5.00 13.37 -15.58
CA PRO A 52 5.56 14.71 -15.55
C PRO A 52 6.83 14.76 -14.70
N ALA A 53 7.84 15.49 -15.18
CA ALA A 53 9.07 15.70 -14.44
C ALA A 53 8.77 16.28 -13.04
N ASN A 54 9.31 15.66 -12.00
CA ASN A 54 9.10 16.13 -10.65
C ASN A 54 10.12 17.20 -10.27
N LYS A 55 9.70 18.45 -10.39
CA LYS A 55 10.53 19.62 -10.01
C LYS A 55 10.39 20.02 -8.54
N LYS A 56 9.42 19.43 -7.84
CA LYS A 56 8.98 19.82 -6.49
C LYS A 56 8.41 18.60 -5.78
N ALA A 57 9.28 17.70 -5.32
CA ALA A 57 8.86 16.60 -4.47
C ALA A 57 8.23 17.16 -3.18
N VAL A 58 7.27 16.41 -2.61
CA VAL A 58 6.85 16.61 -1.22
C VAL A 58 7.67 15.63 -0.40
N THR A 59 8.70 16.15 0.26
CA THR A 59 9.52 15.36 1.18
C THR A 59 8.75 15.19 2.49
N ASP A 60 8.90 14.04 3.14
CA ASP A 60 8.33 13.78 4.47
C ASP A 60 6.79 13.78 4.52
N PHE A 61 6.12 13.31 3.46
CA PHE A 61 4.67 13.10 3.51
C PHE A 61 4.33 12.05 4.56
N SER A 62 3.61 12.43 5.62
CA SER A 62 3.21 11.57 6.74
C SER A 62 2.06 10.62 6.36
N HIS A 63 2.37 9.65 5.51
CA HIS A 63 1.41 8.74 4.89
C HIS A 63 0.51 8.02 5.90
N ARG A 64 1.08 7.30 6.88
CA ARG A 64 0.29 6.57 7.88
C ARG A 64 -0.59 7.50 8.71
N ARG A 65 -0.09 8.67 9.11
CA ARG A 65 -0.86 9.66 9.86
C ARG A 65 -2.05 10.21 9.06
N HIS A 66 -1.93 10.36 7.74
CA HIS A 66 -3.07 10.75 6.92
C HIS A 66 -4.19 9.71 7.02
N ALA A 67 -3.87 8.42 6.87
CA ALA A 67 -4.85 7.35 6.95
C ALA A 67 -5.48 7.21 8.34
N GLU A 68 -4.66 7.23 9.40
CA GLU A 68 -5.11 6.81 10.75
C GLU A 68 -5.53 7.97 11.65
N VAL A 69 -5.01 9.18 11.42
CA VAL A 69 -5.20 10.32 12.33
C VAL A 69 -6.01 11.44 11.66
N TYR A 70 -5.70 11.79 10.42
CA TYR A 70 -6.26 12.99 9.80
C TYR A 70 -7.52 12.76 8.97
N LEU A 71 -7.65 11.61 8.31
CA LEU A 71 -8.81 11.30 7.47
C LEU A 71 -10.06 10.83 8.23
N PRO A 72 -10.00 10.08 9.34
CA PRO A 72 -11.20 9.65 10.05
C PRO A 72 -12.09 10.84 10.46
N GLY A 73 -13.38 10.79 10.14
CA GLY A 73 -14.37 11.82 10.47
C GLY A 73 -14.28 13.09 9.62
N ASN A 74 -13.46 13.08 8.56
CA ASN A 74 -13.20 14.26 7.72
C ASN A 74 -13.58 14.07 6.24
N GLN A 75 -14.40 13.07 5.92
CA GLN A 75 -14.82 12.77 4.55
C GLN A 75 -15.43 13.99 3.85
N ALA A 76 -16.24 14.78 4.56
CA ALA A 76 -16.88 15.97 4.01
C ALA A 76 -15.89 17.06 3.52
N ALA A 77 -14.64 17.03 3.98
CA ALA A 77 -13.59 17.95 3.51
C ALA A 77 -12.86 17.45 2.25
N SER A 78 -13.01 16.17 1.89
CA SER A 78 -12.31 15.56 0.77
C SER A 78 -13.06 15.77 -0.55
N GLY A 79 -12.29 16.01 -1.62
CA GLY A 79 -12.82 16.01 -2.99
C GLY A 79 -12.99 14.61 -3.58
N LEU A 80 -12.58 13.56 -2.86
CA LEU A 80 -12.74 12.15 -3.21
C LEU A 80 -13.58 11.45 -2.15
N ALA A 81 -14.53 10.63 -2.59
CA ALA A 81 -15.34 9.81 -1.68
C ALA A 81 -14.48 8.71 -1.04
N TYR A 82 -14.66 8.52 0.26
CA TYR A 82 -14.10 7.40 1.03
C TYR A 82 -15.01 7.13 2.24
N ARG A 83 -14.77 6.04 2.94
CA ARG A 83 -15.48 5.70 4.18
C ARG A 83 -14.52 5.78 5.35
N ASP A 84 -14.99 6.16 6.53
CA ASP A 84 -14.13 6.26 7.72
C ASP A 84 -13.57 4.90 8.17
N ASP A 85 -14.22 3.80 7.82
CA ASP A 85 -13.71 2.44 8.02
C ASP A 85 -12.64 2.03 7.00
N PHE A 86 -12.43 2.82 5.94
CA PHE A 86 -11.40 2.60 4.91
C PHE A 86 -10.91 3.92 4.30
N THR A 87 -10.11 4.66 5.08
CA THR A 87 -9.59 5.99 4.71
C THR A 87 -8.56 5.95 3.59
N CYS A 88 -7.95 4.80 3.29
CA CYS A 88 -6.97 4.67 2.19
C CYS A 88 -7.56 5.09 0.84
N ALA A 89 -8.88 4.91 0.64
CA ALA A 89 -9.59 5.32 -0.57
C ALA A 89 -9.58 6.85 -0.80
N ALA A 90 -9.30 7.67 0.22
CA ALA A 90 -9.20 9.12 0.08
C ALA A 90 -8.05 9.55 -0.85
N CYS A 91 -6.99 8.73 -0.95
CA CYS A 91 -5.85 8.97 -1.83
C CYS A 91 -5.74 7.92 -2.95
N HIS A 92 -6.20 6.69 -2.67
CA HIS A 92 -6.22 5.56 -3.59
C HIS A 92 -7.65 5.25 -4.05
N PRO A 93 -8.27 6.12 -4.87
CA PRO A 93 -9.63 5.89 -5.35
C PRO A 93 -9.70 4.57 -6.12
N GLY A 94 -10.77 3.82 -5.88
CA GLY A 94 -10.99 2.50 -6.50
C GLY A 94 -10.35 1.32 -5.77
N ALA A 95 -9.59 1.54 -4.70
CA ALA A 95 -9.14 0.46 -3.82
C ALA A 95 -10.30 -0.05 -2.95
N ALA A 96 -10.39 -1.37 -2.78
CA ALA A 96 -11.37 -2.02 -1.94
C ALA A 96 -10.82 -2.40 -0.56
N SER A 97 -9.49 -2.56 -0.42
CA SER A 97 -8.88 -2.92 0.86
C SER A 97 -7.40 -2.54 0.97
N LYS A 98 -6.87 -2.57 2.20
CA LYS A 98 -5.44 -2.41 2.50
C LYS A 98 -4.63 -3.54 1.84
N ALA A 99 -5.11 -4.78 1.90
CA ALA A 99 -4.44 -5.93 1.29
C ALA A 99 -4.31 -5.80 -0.24
N GLU A 100 -5.36 -5.32 -0.92
CA GLU A 100 -5.30 -5.04 -2.36
C GLU A 100 -4.23 -4.00 -2.69
N LEU A 101 -4.13 -2.92 -1.89
CA LEU A 101 -3.14 -1.87 -2.12
C LEU A 101 -1.71 -2.36 -1.94
N LEU A 102 -1.47 -3.16 -0.90
CA LEU A 102 -0.14 -3.68 -0.59
C LEU A 102 0.30 -4.80 -1.53
N GLY A 103 -0.65 -5.54 -2.11
CA GLY A 103 -0.38 -6.57 -3.10
C GLY A 103 -0.29 -6.05 -4.55
N ALA A 104 -0.67 -4.80 -4.80
CA ALA A 104 -0.64 -4.21 -6.14
C ALA A 104 0.75 -3.63 -6.48
N ASP A 105 1.11 -3.66 -7.76
CA ASP A 105 2.26 -2.90 -8.27
C ASP A 105 1.97 -1.39 -8.16
N PRO A 106 2.75 -0.63 -7.36
CA PRO A 106 2.52 0.81 -7.21
C PRO A 106 2.65 1.57 -8.54
N CYS A 107 3.56 1.16 -9.43
CA CYS A 107 3.79 1.87 -10.69
C CYS A 107 2.66 1.63 -11.69
N ARG A 108 2.10 0.42 -11.74
CA ARG A 108 0.85 0.14 -12.46
C ARG A 108 -0.30 1.08 -12.04
N ARG A 109 -0.49 1.30 -10.74
CA ARG A 109 -1.57 2.20 -10.25
C ARG A 109 -1.31 3.67 -10.58
N VAL A 110 -0.05 4.10 -10.56
CA VAL A 110 0.33 5.45 -11.01
C VAL A 110 0.03 5.62 -12.49
N GLU A 111 0.38 4.64 -13.32
CA GLU A 111 0.13 4.64 -14.75
C GLU A 111 -1.37 4.69 -15.08
N GLU A 112 -2.19 3.88 -14.40
CA GLU A 112 -3.65 3.90 -14.52
C GLU A 112 -4.24 5.27 -14.18
N ARG A 113 -3.78 5.87 -13.08
CA ARG A 113 -4.22 7.21 -12.69
C ARG A 113 -3.77 8.29 -13.67
N LEU A 114 -2.57 8.17 -14.23
CA LEU A 114 -2.07 9.06 -15.28
C LEU A 114 -2.93 8.99 -16.54
N ARG A 115 -3.26 7.78 -17.01
CA ARG A 115 -4.17 7.56 -18.15
C ARG A 115 -5.55 8.16 -17.89
N GLY A 116 -6.12 7.91 -16.71
CA GLY A 116 -7.43 8.44 -16.32
C GLY A 116 -7.49 9.96 -16.15
N ALA A 117 -6.37 10.62 -15.87
CA ALA A 117 -6.33 12.06 -15.68
C ALA A 117 -6.48 12.88 -16.97
N GLY A 118 -6.31 12.26 -18.14
CA GLY A 118 -6.35 12.95 -19.43
C GLY A 118 -5.13 13.87 -19.65
N GLY A 119 -3.96 13.45 -19.16
CA GLY A 119 -2.65 14.05 -19.47
C GLY A 119 -1.85 14.52 -18.24
N PRO A 120 -0.54 14.80 -18.42
CA PRO A 120 0.39 15.04 -17.30
C PRO A 120 0.05 16.28 -16.45
N ALA A 121 -0.43 17.34 -17.10
CA ALA A 121 -0.84 18.57 -16.41
C ALA A 121 -2.06 18.34 -15.51
N ARG A 122 -3.06 17.59 -15.99
CA ARG A 122 -4.26 17.24 -15.22
C ARG A 122 -3.94 16.24 -14.11
N PHE A 123 -3.02 15.32 -14.35
CA PHE A 123 -2.51 14.40 -13.34
C PHE A 123 -1.88 15.16 -12.16
N ALA A 124 -0.95 16.09 -12.44
CA ALA A 124 -0.36 16.95 -11.42
C ALA A 124 -1.39 17.86 -10.72
N ALA A 125 -2.36 18.40 -11.47
CA ALA A 125 -3.46 19.18 -10.89
C ALA A 125 -4.35 18.34 -9.95
N GLY A 126 -4.51 17.04 -10.23
CA GLY A 126 -5.25 16.10 -9.39
C GLY A 126 -4.68 15.96 -7.98
N TYR A 127 -3.35 15.93 -7.83
CA TYR A 127 -2.70 15.95 -6.52
C TYR A 127 -2.97 17.26 -5.78
N HIS A 128 -2.81 18.41 -6.45
CA HIS A 128 -3.12 19.69 -5.84
C HIS A 128 -4.59 19.80 -5.44
N LYS A 129 -5.53 19.33 -6.27
CA LYS A 129 -6.96 19.31 -5.95
C LYS A 129 -7.23 18.47 -4.70
N THR A 130 -6.59 17.30 -4.59
CA THR A 130 -6.77 16.38 -3.46
C THR A 130 -6.16 16.96 -2.18
N CYS A 131 -4.85 17.25 -2.17
CA CYS A 131 -4.15 17.67 -0.96
C CYS A 131 -4.56 19.09 -0.52
N LYS A 132 -4.47 20.06 -1.44
CA LYS A 132 -4.78 21.46 -1.13
C LYS A 132 -6.27 21.67 -0.89
N GLY A 133 -7.12 20.93 -1.59
CA GLY A 133 -8.58 21.00 -1.42
C GLY A 133 -8.98 20.61 0.00
N CYS A 134 -8.57 19.41 0.43
CA CYS A 134 -8.86 18.93 1.78
C CYS A 134 -8.28 19.86 2.85
N HIS A 135 -7.01 20.26 2.74
CA HIS A 135 -6.40 21.18 3.72
C HIS A 135 -7.12 22.52 3.81
N LYS A 136 -7.59 23.07 2.68
CA LYS A 136 -8.37 24.32 2.67
C LYS A 136 -9.73 24.15 3.32
N ALA A 137 -10.45 23.08 2.99
CA ALA A 137 -11.77 22.79 3.55
C ALA A 137 -11.69 22.58 5.07
N MET A 138 -10.72 21.78 5.53
CA MET A 138 -10.44 21.57 6.94
C MET A 138 -10.14 22.88 7.67
N LYS A 139 -9.26 23.73 7.09
CA LYS A 139 -8.92 25.04 7.66
C LYS A 139 -10.14 25.97 7.72
N ALA A 140 -10.98 25.98 6.69
CA ALA A 140 -12.20 26.79 6.65
C ALA A 140 -13.22 26.34 7.71
N ALA A 141 -13.24 25.05 8.03
CA ALA A 141 -14.05 24.48 9.10
C ALA A 141 -13.44 24.65 10.51
N GLY A 142 -12.34 25.40 10.66
CA GLY A 142 -11.66 25.57 11.96
C GLY A 142 -10.94 24.33 12.48
N LYS A 143 -10.76 23.29 11.65
CA LYS A 143 -10.08 22.05 12.02
C LYS A 143 -8.57 22.17 11.81
N ALA A 144 -7.80 21.37 12.56
CA ALA A 144 -6.39 21.20 12.30
C ALA A 144 -6.18 20.68 10.87
N ALA A 145 -5.30 21.33 10.11
CA ALA A 145 -5.09 21.05 8.70
C ALA A 145 -3.61 21.19 8.33
N GLY A 146 -3.20 20.46 7.30
CA GLY A 146 -1.89 20.61 6.71
C GLY A 146 -1.71 21.94 5.96
N PRO A 147 -0.52 22.15 5.38
CA PRO A 147 -0.19 23.37 4.66
C PRO A 147 -1.09 23.61 3.44
N THR A 148 -1.46 24.87 3.21
CA THR A 148 -2.24 25.32 2.04
C THR A 148 -1.43 26.16 1.05
N LYS A 149 -0.20 26.52 1.41
CA LYS A 149 0.76 27.28 0.59
C LYS A 149 1.81 26.33 0.01
N CYS A 150 2.29 26.61 -1.20
CA CYS A 150 3.21 25.73 -1.95
C CYS A 150 4.47 25.35 -1.15
N ALA A 151 5.09 26.33 -0.49
CA ALA A 151 6.32 26.11 0.27
C ALA A 151 6.12 25.28 1.55
N GLY A 152 4.88 25.15 2.03
CA GLY A 152 4.58 24.29 3.16
C GLY A 152 4.58 22.80 2.80
N CYS A 153 4.31 22.45 1.53
CA CYS A 153 4.37 21.07 1.05
C CYS A 153 5.70 20.74 0.37
N HIS A 154 6.21 21.63 -0.48
CA HIS A 154 7.39 21.36 -1.32
C HIS A 154 8.70 21.90 -0.73
N GLY A 155 8.66 22.43 0.49
CA GLY A 155 9.75 23.21 1.06
C GLY A 155 9.99 24.54 0.34
N ARG A 156 10.99 25.30 0.82
CA ARG A 156 11.55 26.42 0.06
C ARG A 156 12.52 25.85 -0.98
N LYS A 157 12.46 26.35 -2.22
CA LYS A 157 13.53 26.08 -3.20
C LYS A 157 14.85 26.47 -2.54
N ARG A 158 15.74 25.50 -2.35
CA ARG A 158 17.15 25.79 -2.07
C ARG A 158 17.80 26.26 -3.36
#